data_AF-A0A3A4RQZ6-F1
#
_entry.id   AF-A0A3A4RQZ6-F1
#
_cell.length_a   1.000
_cell.length_b   1.000
_cell.length_c   1.000
_cell.angle_alpha   90.00
_cell.angle_beta   90.00
_cell.angle_gamma   90.00
#
_symmetry.space_group_name_H-M   'P 1'
#
loop_
_entity.id
_entity.type
_entity.pdbx_description
1 polymer ?
#
loop_
_entity_poly.entity_id
_entity_poly.type
_entity_poly.pdbx_seq_one_letter_code
_entity_poly.pdbx_strand_id
1 'polypeptide(L)'
;MIFEGLKIEFWVLFQIIIDVILIVLIFRLIRNMRIRLQKDVSRETSKKVMDMIEPLLSQANHVATAFEKQLREKNHLINTLNEKLDARIISLNLLLNRTEAIHMAEPADPESTSFHVYDQQESIIKLYHTGKSSSEIAKILSLPKGEIDLVLDLKKKLIELQ
;
A
#
# COMPACT_ATOMS: atom_id res chain seq x y z
N MET A 1 -11.81 53.67 85.14
CA MET A 1 -10.69 52.89 84.58
C MET A 1 -11.14 51.56 83.95
N ILE A 2 -11.95 50.72 84.62
CA ILE A 2 -12.43 49.43 84.08
C ILE A 2 -13.30 49.60 82.80
N PHE A 3 -14.13 50.64 82.74
CA PHE A 3 -14.99 50.93 81.59
C PHE A 3 -14.25 51.41 80.32
N GLU A 4 -13.02 51.92 80.44
CA GLU A 4 -12.23 52.36 79.28
C GLU A 4 -11.50 51.19 78.61
N GLY A 5 -10.99 50.24 79.39
CA GLY A 5 -10.40 49.02 78.87
C GLY A 5 -11.38 48.20 78.02
N LEU A 6 -12.62 48.05 78.50
CA LEU A 6 -13.70 47.35 77.77
C LEU A 6 -14.07 48.03 76.44
N LYS A 7 -14.00 49.37 76.36
CA LYS A 7 -14.25 50.11 75.11
C LYS A 7 -13.13 49.89 74.08
N ILE A 8 -11.89 49.86 74.53
CA ILE A 8 -10.72 49.64 73.66
C ILE A 8 -10.71 48.21 73.14
N GLU A 9 -10.96 47.22 74.00
CA GLU A 9 -11.08 45.81 73.59
C GLU A 9 -12.20 45.61 72.56
N PHE A 10 -13.36 46.25 72.74
CA PHE A 10 -14.44 46.19 71.76
C PHE A 10 -14.07 46.84 70.41
N TRP A 11 -13.39 47.99 70.43
CA TRP A 11 -12.90 48.65 69.21
C TRP A 11 -11.87 47.78 68.46
N VAL A 12 -10.96 47.15 69.19
CA VAL A 12 -9.96 46.22 68.63
C VAL A 12 -10.62 44.98 68.06
N LEU A 13 -11.59 44.38 68.76
CA LEU A 13 -12.34 43.22 68.28
C LEU A 13 -13.11 43.55 66.99
N PHE A 14 -13.77 44.71 66.94
CA PHE A 14 -14.49 45.17 65.76
C PHE A 14 -13.55 45.38 64.56
N GLN A 15 -12.37 45.96 64.80
CA GLN A 15 -11.36 46.15 63.77
C GLN A 15 -10.84 44.81 63.20
N ILE A 16 -10.62 43.80 64.07
CA ILE A 16 -10.22 42.46 63.63
C ILE A 16 -11.30 41.81 62.77
N ILE A 17 -12.57 41.92 63.15
CA ILE A 17 -13.69 41.34 62.38
C ILE A 17 -13.75 41.97 60.99
N ILE A 18 -13.62 43.29 60.88
CA ILE A 18 -13.61 44.00 59.60
C ILE A 18 -12.44 43.53 58.72
N ASP A 19 -11.24 43.42 59.29
CA ASP A 19 -10.06 43.02 58.54
C ASP A 19 -10.18 41.58 58.02
N VAL A 20 -10.70 40.66 58.86
CA VAL A 20 -10.99 39.28 58.44
C VAL A 20 -12.00 39.25 57.29
N ILE A 21 -13.06 40.04 57.36
CA ILE A 21 -14.06 40.14 56.28
C ILE A 21 -13.40 40.65 54.99
N LEU A 22 -12.53 41.66 55.09
CA LEU A 22 -11.83 42.24 53.96
C LEU A 22 -10.88 41.23 53.31
N ILE A 23 -10.13 40.47 54.11
CA ILE A 23 -9.27 39.37 53.63
C ILE A 23 -10.09 38.30 52.90
N VAL A 24 -11.22 37.88 53.48
CA VAL A 24 -12.11 36.89 52.84
C VAL A 24 -12.67 37.39 51.52
N LEU A 25 -13.04 38.68 51.44
CA LEU A 25 -13.57 39.29 50.24
C LEU A 25 -12.52 39.39 49.13
N ILE A 26 -11.30 39.80 49.46
CA ILE A 26 -10.16 39.80 48.54
C ILE A 26 -9.86 38.38 48.05
N PHE A 27 -9.82 37.40 48.97
CA PHE A 27 -9.55 36.01 48.60
C PHE A 27 -10.63 35.46 47.65
N ARG A 28 -11.90 35.78 47.90
CA ARG A 28 -13.01 35.40 47.03
C ARG A 28 -12.92 36.08 45.66
N LEU A 29 -12.52 37.36 45.61
CA LEU A 29 -12.34 38.10 44.36
C LEU A 29 -11.21 37.52 43.50
N ILE A 30 -10.04 37.26 44.12
CA ILE A 30 -8.89 36.64 43.45
C ILE A 30 -9.25 35.25 42.93
N ARG A 31 -9.94 34.43 43.73
CA ARG A 31 -10.38 33.10 43.32
C ARG A 31 -11.36 33.16 42.14
N ASN A 32 -12.33 34.07 42.18
CA ASN A 32 -13.30 34.24 41.09
C ASN A 32 -12.63 34.75 39.79
N MET A 33 -11.69 35.69 39.88
CA MET A 33 -10.94 36.16 38.71
C MET A 33 -10.03 35.09 38.12
N ARG A 34 -9.29 34.35 38.96
CA ARG A 34 -8.39 33.29 38.49
C ARG A 34 -9.15 32.19 37.74
N ILE A 35 -10.32 31.80 38.23
CA ILE A 35 -11.16 30.79 37.59
C ILE A 35 -11.69 31.26 36.23
N ARG A 36 -12.09 32.54 36.10
CA ARG A 36 -12.55 33.10 34.82
C ARG A 36 -11.40 33.21 33.81
N LEU A 37 -10.27 33.77 34.24
CA LEU A 37 -9.10 33.95 33.38
C LEU A 37 -8.52 32.62 32.89
N GLN A 38 -8.48 31.60 33.76
CA GLN A 38 -8.00 30.27 33.38
C GLN A 38 -8.95 29.58 32.39
N LYS A 39 -10.28 29.80 32.50
CA LYS A 39 -11.24 29.27 31.53
C LYS A 39 -11.09 29.92 30.15
N ASP A 40 -10.89 31.24 30.08
CA ASP A 40 -10.75 31.93 28.80
C ASP A 40 -9.42 31.59 28.12
N VAL A 41 -8.30 31.63 28.87
CA VAL A 41 -6.97 31.25 28.34
C VAL A 41 -6.92 29.79 27.94
N SER A 42 -7.49 28.87 28.73
CA SER A 42 -7.46 27.44 28.40
C SER A 42 -8.34 27.12 27.19
N ARG A 43 -9.46 27.82 27.00
CA ARG A 43 -10.38 27.55 25.89
C ARG A 43 -9.84 28.09 24.56
N GLU A 44 -9.17 29.23 24.57
CA GLU A 44 -8.51 29.80 23.40
C GLU A 44 -7.27 28.98 22.99
N THR A 45 -6.45 28.59 23.97
CA THR A 45 -5.26 27.74 23.70
C THR A 45 -5.67 26.36 23.21
N SER A 46 -6.70 25.72 23.79
CA SER A 46 -7.20 24.42 23.32
C SER A 46 -7.80 24.48 21.92
N LYS A 47 -8.50 25.55 21.55
CA LYS A 47 -8.99 25.74 20.18
C LYS A 47 -7.85 25.90 19.19
N LYS A 48 -6.86 26.74 19.50
CA LYS A 48 -5.73 26.99 18.61
C LYS A 48 -4.84 25.76 18.42
N VAL A 49 -4.69 24.93 19.46
CA VAL A 49 -3.99 23.64 19.38
C VAL A 49 -4.81 22.62 18.57
N MET A 50 -6.14 22.58 18.72
CA MET A 50 -7.00 21.71 17.91
C MET A 50 -6.93 22.08 16.42
N ASP A 51 -7.02 23.38 16.09
CA ASP A 51 -6.92 23.90 14.72
C ASP A 51 -5.56 23.60 14.06
N MET A 52 -4.49 23.42 14.85
CA MET A 52 -3.18 23.00 14.36
C MET A 52 -3.02 21.48 14.25
N ILE A 53 -3.68 20.70 15.11
CA ILE A 53 -3.61 19.23 15.09
C ILE A 53 -4.49 18.64 13.99
N GLU A 54 -5.65 19.23 13.72
CA GLU A 54 -6.57 18.78 12.68
C GLU A 54 -5.95 18.67 11.27
N PRO A 55 -5.19 19.67 10.76
CA PRO A 55 -4.52 19.55 9.48
C PRO A 55 -3.37 18.53 9.50
N LEU A 56 -2.67 18.36 10.63
CA LEU A 56 -1.61 17.34 10.75
C LEU A 56 -2.19 15.93 10.75
N LEU A 57 -3.32 15.72 11.43
CA LEU A 57 -4.02 14.44 11.46
C LEU A 57 -4.62 14.10 10.08
N SER A 58 -5.19 15.10 9.39
CA SER A 58 -5.68 14.96 8.01
C SER A 58 -4.56 14.61 7.04
N GLN A 59 -3.42 15.30 7.12
CA GLN A 59 -2.23 14.99 6.31
C GLN A 59 -1.67 13.60 6.61
N ALA A 60 -1.58 13.21 7.89
CA ALA A 60 -1.15 11.87 8.27
C ALA A 60 -2.08 10.78 7.70
N ASN A 61 -3.40 11.02 7.72
CA ASN A 61 -4.37 10.09 7.15
C ASN A 61 -4.24 9.97 5.62
N HIS A 62 -4.00 11.09 4.93
CA HIS A 62 -3.71 11.08 3.49
C HIS A 62 -2.42 10.33 3.14
N VAL A 63 -1.34 10.54 3.91
CA VAL A 63 -0.08 9.81 3.72
C VAL A 63 -0.25 8.32 3.99
N ALA A 64 -0.98 7.94 5.05
CA ALA A 64 -1.28 6.55 5.35
C ALA A 64 -2.08 5.89 4.22
N THR A 65 -3.09 6.58 3.68
CA THR A 65 -3.91 6.07 2.56
C THR A 65 -3.07 5.90 1.28
N ALA A 66 -2.20 6.88 0.97
CA ALA A 66 -1.31 6.78 -0.18
C ALA A 66 -0.28 5.65 -0.03
N PHE A 67 0.24 5.46 1.19
CA PHE A 67 1.15 4.38 1.52
C PHE A 67 0.47 3.01 1.41
N GLU A 68 -0.77 2.87 1.89
CA GLU A 68 -1.54 1.63 1.78
C GLU A 68 -1.82 1.27 0.30
N LYS A 69 -2.13 2.28 -0.53
CA LYS A 69 -2.28 2.08 -1.98
C LYS A 69 -0.98 1.60 -2.63
N GLN A 70 0.16 2.22 -2.28
CA GLN A 70 1.47 1.78 -2.77
C GLN A 70 1.85 0.37 -2.30
N LEU A 71 1.47 0.00 -1.07
CA LEU A 71 1.73 -1.33 -0.54
C LEU A 71 0.93 -2.40 -1.29
N ARG A 72 -0.34 -2.12 -1.59
CA ARG A 72 -1.20 -2.98 -2.42
C ARG A 72 -0.64 -3.16 -3.83
N GLU A 73 -0.21 -2.07 -4.46
CA GLU A 73 0.42 -2.12 -5.79
C GLU A 73 1.72 -2.93 -5.78
N LYS A 74 2.58 -2.74 -4.78
CA LYS A 74 3.80 -3.55 -4.64
C LYS A 74 3.51 -5.04 -4.39
N ASN A 75 2.52 -5.38 -3.56
CA ASN A 75 2.14 -6.78 -3.34
C ASN A 75 1.57 -7.41 -4.62
N HIS A 76 0.77 -6.67 -5.39
CA HIS A 76 0.27 -7.14 -6.67
C HIS A 76 1.42 -7.42 -7.65
N LEU A 77 2.39 -6.51 -7.73
CA LEU A 77 3.57 -6.68 -8.58
C LEU A 77 4.42 -7.90 -8.17
N ILE A 78 4.60 -8.14 -6.86
CA ILE A 78 5.28 -9.33 -6.34
C ILE A 78 4.55 -10.60 -6.79
N ASN A 79 3.23 -10.64 -6.67
CA ASN A 79 2.44 -11.80 -7.11
C ASN A 79 2.54 -12.02 -8.62
N THR A 80 2.47 -10.97 -9.44
CA THR A 80 2.67 -11.08 -10.89
C THR A 80 4.08 -11.51 -11.26
N LEU A 81 5.10 -11.06 -10.51
CA LEU A 81 6.47 -11.53 -10.71
C LEU A 81 6.59 -13.01 -10.36
N ASN A 82 5.96 -13.44 -9.28
CA ASN A 82 5.96 -14.83 -8.85
C ASN A 82 5.30 -15.73 -9.89
N GLU A 83 4.12 -15.34 -10.40
CA GLU A 83 3.45 -16.05 -11.51
C GLU A 83 4.33 -16.14 -12.77
N LYS A 84 5.04 -15.06 -13.11
CA LYS A 84 5.97 -15.06 -14.26
C LYS A 84 7.19 -15.95 -14.02
N LEU A 85 7.71 -16.01 -12.80
CA LEU A 85 8.80 -16.91 -12.43
C LEU A 85 8.36 -18.36 -12.47
N ASP A 86 7.18 -18.68 -11.92
CA ASP A 86 6.60 -20.02 -11.98
C ASP A 86 6.36 -20.46 -13.43
N ALA A 87 5.81 -19.58 -14.28
CA ALA A 87 5.67 -19.86 -15.70
C ALA A 87 7.02 -20.13 -16.39
N ARG A 88 8.06 -19.37 -16.02
CA ARG A 88 9.44 -19.63 -16.50
C ARG A 88 9.99 -20.96 -16.01
N ILE A 89 9.80 -21.30 -14.74
CA ILE A 89 10.23 -22.59 -14.16
C ILE A 89 9.56 -23.74 -14.88
N ILE A 90 8.23 -23.66 -15.10
CA ILE A 90 7.48 -24.68 -15.84
C ILE A 90 7.99 -24.78 -17.28
N SER A 91 8.22 -23.65 -17.94
CA SER A 91 8.74 -23.65 -19.32
C SER A 91 10.14 -24.26 -19.41
N LEU A 92 11.02 -23.97 -18.44
CA LEU A 92 12.36 -24.54 -18.37
C LEU A 92 12.31 -26.03 -18.07
N ASN A 93 11.42 -26.47 -17.17
CA ASN A 93 11.25 -27.88 -16.85
C ASN A 93 10.72 -28.66 -18.07
N LEU A 94 9.79 -28.08 -18.84
CA LEU A 94 9.33 -28.64 -20.10
C LEU A 94 10.45 -28.72 -21.16
N LEU A 95 11.26 -27.66 -21.29
CA LEU A 95 12.40 -27.66 -22.22
C LEU A 95 13.49 -28.64 -21.79
N LEU A 96 13.73 -28.78 -20.49
CA LEU A 96 14.70 -29.72 -19.93
C LEU A 96 14.23 -31.16 -20.13
N ASN A 97 12.95 -31.45 -19.90
CA ASN A 97 12.34 -32.75 -20.21
C ASN A 97 12.37 -33.06 -21.72
N ARG A 98 12.10 -32.06 -22.58
CA ARG A 98 12.25 -32.20 -24.04
C ARG A 98 13.70 -32.47 -24.43
N THR A 99 14.66 -31.79 -23.78
CA THR A 99 16.10 -31.98 -24.03
C THR A 99 16.58 -33.32 -23.50
N GLU A 100 16.08 -33.79 -22.36
CA GLU A 100 16.33 -35.14 -21.83
C GLU A 100 15.77 -36.21 -22.75
N ALA A 101 14.56 -36.03 -23.28
CA ALA A 101 13.98 -36.93 -24.27
C ALA A 101 14.79 -36.97 -25.57
N ILE A 102 15.39 -35.85 -25.97
CA ILE A 102 16.32 -35.76 -27.10
C ILE A 102 17.67 -36.39 -26.74
N HIS A 103 18.18 -36.23 -25.53
CA HIS A 103 19.48 -36.80 -25.12
C HIS A 103 19.43 -38.31 -24.86
N MET A 104 18.28 -38.84 -24.44
CA MET A 104 18.04 -40.29 -24.39
C MET A 104 17.86 -40.91 -25.79
N ALA A 105 17.74 -40.09 -26.83
CA ALA A 105 17.88 -40.46 -28.22
C ALA A 105 19.26 -39.99 -28.74
N GLU A 106 20.31 -40.76 -28.47
CA GLU A 106 21.71 -40.47 -28.87
C GLU A 106 21.90 -40.23 -30.40
N PRO A 107 23.02 -39.61 -30.84
CA PRO A 107 23.04 -38.24 -31.36
C PRO A 107 23.24 -38.17 -32.88
N ALA A 108 22.63 -37.17 -33.53
CA ALA A 108 22.98 -36.76 -34.88
C ALA A 108 22.97 -35.23 -35.00
N ASP A 109 24.18 -34.68 -35.14
CA ASP A 109 24.56 -33.33 -35.59
C ASP A 109 23.78 -32.07 -35.09
N PRO A 110 24.43 -31.17 -34.31
CA PRO A 110 23.77 -29.98 -33.74
C PRO A 110 23.67 -28.78 -34.70
N GLU A 111 24.26 -28.81 -35.90
CA GLU A 111 24.26 -27.64 -36.82
C GLU A 111 23.14 -27.66 -37.88
N SER A 112 22.48 -28.80 -38.10
CA SER A 112 21.42 -28.90 -39.13
C SER A 112 20.00 -28.61 -38.61
N THR A 113 19.78 -28.71 -37.30
CA THR A 113 18.44 -28.72 -36.70
C THR A 113 17.86 -27.32 -36.51
N SER A 114 18.70 -26.29 -36.30
CA SER A 114 18.22 -24.91 -36.10
C SER A 114 17.63 -24.30 -37.37
N PHE A 115 18.24 -24.59 -38.52
CA PHE A 115 17.73 -24.18 -39.84
C PHE A 115 16.41 -24.88 -40.16
N HIS A 116 16.34 -26.18 -39.90
CA HIS A 116 15.15 -26.98 -40.20
C HIS A 116 13.92 -26.56 -39.38
N VAL A 117 14.10 -26.13 -38.12
CA VAL A 117 12.99 -25.67 -37.27
C VAL A 117 12.39 -24.35 -37.76
N TYR A 118 13.21 -23.42 -38.25
CA TYR A 118 12.72 -22.15 -38.79
C TYR A 118 11.92 -22.36 -40.08
N ASP A 119 12.44 -23.18 -40.99
CA ASP A 119 11.77 -23.55 -42.25
C ASP A 119 10.45 -24.30 -41.99
N GLN A 120 10.42 -25.12 -40.93
CA GLN A 120 9.24 -25.87 -40.52
C GLN A 120 8.16 -24.96 -39.89
N GLN A 121 8.55 -23.97 -39.08
CA GLN A 121 7.63 -22.95 -38.56
C GLN A 121 7.04 -22.09 -39.68
N GLU A 122 7.86 -21.66 -40.64
CA GLU A 122 7.41 -20.89 -41.79
C GLU A 122 6.42 -21.72 -42.66
N SER A 123 6.68 -23.01 -42.81
CA SER A 123 5.80 -23.94 -43.55
C SER A 123 4.45 -24.14 -42.85
N ILE A 124 4.42 -24.27 -41.52
CA ILE A 124 3.18 -24.33 -40.73
C ILE A 124 2.35 -23.06 -40.94
N ILE A 125 3.00 -21.90 -40.87
CA ILE A 125 2.37 -20.59 -41.03
C ILE A 125 1.78 -20.42 -42.43
N LYS A 126 2.52 -20.81 -43.48
CA LYS A 126 2.04 -20.73 -44.88
C LYS A 126 0.79 -21.59 -45.08
N LEU A 127 0.79 -22.81 -44.56
CA LEU A 127 -0.36 -23.72 -44.69
C LEU A 127 -1.59 -23.24 -43.91
N TYR A 128 -1.39 -22.64 -42.73
CA TYR A 128 -2.47 -22.03 -41.96
C TYR A 128 -3.10 -20.83 -42.67
N HIS A 129 -2.28 -19.95 -43.25
CA HIS A 129 -2.76 -18.81 -44.05
C HIS A 129 -3.51 -19.22 -45.32
N THR A 130 -3.26 -20.45 -45.81
CA THR A 130 -4.01 -21.04 -46.93
C THR A 130 -5.38 -21.60 -46.49
N GLY A 131 -5.78 -21.39 -45.23
CA GLY A 131 -7.07 -21.80 -44.67
C GLY A 131 -7.13 -23.27 -44.22
N LYS A 132 -5.99 -23.96 -44.11
CA LYS A 132 -5.94 -25.35 -43.63
C LYS A 132 -6.03 -25.41 -42.12
N SER A 133 -6.78 -26.40 -41.61
CA SER A 133 -6.93 -26.62 -40.18
C SER A 133 -5.67 -27.25 -39.56
N SER A 134 -5.45 -27.05 -38.26
CA SER A 134 -4.30 -27.63 -37.54
C SER A 134 -4.16 -29.15 -37.72
N SER A 135 -5.28 -29.86 -37.86
CA SER A 135 -5.30 -31.31 -38.07
C SER A 135 -4.86 -31.71 -39.49
N GLU A 136 -5.07 -30.86 -40.50
CA GLU A 136 -4.64 -31.12 -41.87
C GLU A 136 -3.16 -30.78 -42.04
N ILE A 137 -2.70 -29.72 -41.39
CA ILE A 137 -1.27 -29.34 -41.36
C ILE A 137 -0.46 -30.46 -40.69
N ALA A 138 -0.98 -31.04 -39.60
CA ALA A 138 -0.38 -32.18 -38.91
C ALA A 138 -0.15 -33.40 -39.83
N LYS A 139 -1.13 -33.67 -40.71
CA LYS A 139 -1.03 -34.76 -41.68
C LYS A 139 -0.07 -34.45 -42.83
N ILE A 140 -0.04 -33.21 -43.29
CA ILE A 140 0.80 -32.78 -44.43
C ILE A 140 2.27 -32.73 -44.03
N LEU A 141 2.57 -32.20 -42.85
CA LEU A 141 3.93 -32.03 -42.35
C LEU A 141 4.41 -33.21 -41.50
N SER A 142 3.55 -34.21 -41.26
CA SER A 142 3.81 -35.33 -40.34
C SER A 142 4.23 -34.87 -38.94
N LEU A 143 3.59 -33.80 -38.44
CA LEU A 143 3.89 -33.19 -37.15
C LEU A 143 2.76 -33.38 -36.15
N PRO A 144 3.08 -33.47 -34.85
CA PRO A 144 2.06 -33.60 -33.82
C PRO A 144 1.19 -32.34 -33.78
N LYS A 145 -0.13 -32.54 -33.73
CA LYS A 145 -1.12 -31.45 -33.71
C LYS A 145 -0.83 -30.41 -32.62
N GLY A 146 -0.36 -30.86 -31.45
CA GLY A 146 -0.01 -29.97 -30.33
C GLY A 146 1.14 -29.00 -30.63
N GLU A 147 2.11 -29.38 -31.47
CA GLU A 147 3.21 -28.48 -31.85
C GLU A 147 2.73 -27.41 -32.84
N ILE A 148 1.81 -27.76 -33.74
CA ILE A 148 1.18 -26.81 -34.67
C ILE A 148 0.31 -25.80 -33.92
N ASP A 149 -0.53 -26.27 -33.00
CA ASP A 149 -1.38 -25.38 -32.19
C ASP A 149 -0.53 -24.42 -31.34
N LEU A 150 0.60 -24.89 -30.79
CA LEU A 150 1.53 -24.05 -30.04
C LEU A 150 2.18 -22.96 -30.90
N VAL A 151 2.63 -23.28 -32.12
CA VAL A 151 3.22 -22.31 -33.06
C VAL A 151 2.20 -21.25 -33.47
N LEU A 152 0.96 -21.66 -33.73
CA LEU A 152 -0.14 -20.74 -34.07
C LEU A 152 -0.51 -19.82 -32.90
N ASP A 153 -0.59 -20.36 -31.69
CA ASP A 153 -0.88 -19.59 -30.47
C ASP A 153 0.22 -18.59 -30.13
N LEU A 154 1.50 -18.98 -30.29
CA LEU A 154 2.63 -18.06 -30.12
C LEU A 154 2.54 -16.89 -31.11
N LYS A 155 2.26 -17.20 -32.38
CA LYS A 155 2.14 -16.16 -33.41
C LYS A 155 0.98 -15.22 -33.14
N LYS A 156 -0.17 -15.77 -32.71
CA LYS A 156 -1.33 -14.96 -32.34
C LYS A 156 -1.01 -14.02 -31.18
N LYS A 157 -0.36 -14.52 -30.14
CA LYS A 157 0.09 -13.70 -28.99
C LYS A 157 1.13 -12.65 -29.37
N LEU A 158 2.02 -12.94 -30.31
CA LEU A 158 2.99 -11.96 -30.82
C LEU A 158 2.30 -10.82 -31.59
N ILE A 159 1.28 -11.13 -32.39
CA ILE A 159 0.50 -10.11 -33.10
C ILE A 159 -0.36 -9.29 -32.13
N GLU A 160 -0.91 -9.90 -31.08
CA GLU A 160 -1.67 -9.20 -30.03
C GLU A 160 -0.79 -8.28 -29.15
N LEU A 161 0.52 -8.48 -29.13
CA LEU A 161 1.49 -7.68 -28.37
C LEU A 161 2.18 -6.58 -29.19
N GLN A 162 1.91 -6.50 -30.50
CA GLN A 162 2.37 -5.42 -31.41
C GLN A 162 1.31 -4.33 -31.54
#